data_AF-N9F8X6-F1
#
_entry.id   AF-N9F8X6-F1
#
_cell.length_a   1.000
_cell.length_b   1.000
_cell.length_c   1.000
_cell.angle_alpha   90.00
_cell.angle_beta   90.00
_cell.angle_gamma   90.00
#
_symmetry.space_group_name_H-M   'P 1'
#
loop_
_entity.id
_entity.type
_entity.pdbx_description
1 polymer ?
#
loop_
_entity_poly.entity_id
_entity_poly.type
_entity_poly.pdbx_seq_one_letter_code
_entity_poly.pdbx_strand_id
1 'polypeptide(L)'
;MKISFLLLFMIVMSMPTYAVEHNLIEANDIQYNVVKIENLNKLKLFLKDKSTNRYYQKFSNLRDKLAACKYLNFAMNAGMYHADFQPVGLYVENGKVLTQLNEEKGFGNFFMQPNGVVAWNDRRAVIKTTVDYKHDQFKAQFATQSGPILVNQGQINKQFLPNSNSLKIRNGVGVKNNQLYFVISQQRVSFYQFADFFKQQLKIDNALYLDGSISSLYSAQIKRNDETFNLGPIVAEIDAENCKK
;
A
#
# COMPACT_ATOMS: atom_id res chain seq x y z
N MET A 1 -49.09 32.55 -29.87
CA MET A 1 -48.14 32.23 -28.78
C MET A 1 -47.35 30.99 -29.16
N LYS A 2 -46.06 31.12 -29.50
CA LYS A 2 -45.14 29.98 -29.69
C LYS A 2 -44.19 29.96 -28.49
N ILE A 3 -44.34 28.97 -27.62
CA ILE A 3 -43.44 28.74 -26.48
C ILE A 3 -42.24 27.97 -27.03
N SER A 4 -41.08 28.62 -27.10
CA SER A 4 -39.83 27.97 -27.45
C SER A 4 -39.26 27.30 -26.21
N PHE A 5 -39.20 25.97 -26.20
CA PHE A 5 -38.51 25.21 -25.17
C PHE A 5 -37.00 25.23 -25.47
N LEU A 6 -36.24 25.94 -24.63
CA LEU A 6 -34.79 25.93 -24.67
C LEU A 6 -34.30 24.61 -24.02
N LEU A 7 -33.87 23.64 -24.83
CA LEU A 7 -33.21 22.44 -24.33
C LEU A 7 -31.81 22.80 -23.82
N LEU A 8 -31.61 22.70 -22.51
CA LEU A 8 -30.29 22.83 -21.89
C LEU A 8 -29.54 21.49 -22.02
N PHE A 9 -28.54 21.43 -22.89
CA PHE A 9 -27.67 20.26 -23.04
C PHE A 9 -26.67 20.22 -21.88
N MET A 10 -26.90 19.34 -20.90
CA MET A 10 -25.93 19.07 -19.83
C MET A 10 -24.81 18.19 -20.41
N ILE A 11 -23.66 18.80 -20.71
CA ILE A 11 -22.47 18.06 -21.13
C ILE A 11 -21.84 17.43 -19.87
N VAL A 12 -22.05 16.13 -19.69
CA VAL A 12 -21.35 15.34 -18.67
C VAL A 12 -19.95 15.02 -19.22
N MET A 13 -18.94 15.79 -18.82
CA MET A 13 -17.54 15.44 -19.12
C MET A 13 -17.14 14.25 -18.24
N SER A 14 -16.94 13.08 -18.86
CA SER A 14 -16.33 11.93 -18.20
C SER A 14 -14.84 12.23 -17.96
N MET A 15 -14.47 12.53 -16.71
CA MET A 15 -13.06 12.59 -16.31
C MET A 15 -12.44 11.19 -16.52
N PRO A 16 -11.23 11.08 -17.09
CA PRO A 16 -10.54 9.79 -17.15
C PRO A 16 -10.34 9.27 -15.72
N THR A 17 -10.84 8.06 -15.46
CA THR A 17 -10.58 7.37 -14.19
C THR A 17 -9.16 6.81 -14.23
N TYR A 18 -8.22 7.53 -13.63
CA TYR A 18 -6.87 7.00 -13.46
C TYR A 18 -6.91 5.81 -12.49
N ALA A 19 -6.11 4.77 -12.76
CA ALA A 19 -6.03 3.61 -11.87
C ALA A 19 -5.45 3.93 -10.48
N VAL A 20 -4.78 5.08 -10.36
CA VAL A 20 -4.15 5.61 -9.16
C VAL A 20 -4.49 7.10 -9.04
N GLU A 21 -4.91 7.52 -7.85
CA GLU A 21 -5.09 8.93 -7.48
C GLU A 21 -4.06 9.30 -6.40
N HIS A 22 -3.18 10.25 -6.70
CA HIS A 22 -2.22 10.79 -5.74
C HIS A 22 -2.68 12.14 -5.19
N ASN A 23 -2.77 12.26 -3.86
CA ASN A 23 -3.01 13.52 -3.17
C ASN A 23 -1.92 13.81 -2.12
N LEU A 24 -1.54 15.08 -1.97
CA LEU A 24 -0.77 15.55 -0.83
C LEU A 24 -1.75 16.12 0.20
N ILE A 25 -1.79 15.53 1.39
CA ILE A 25 -2.68 15.97 2.48
C ILE A 25 -1.82 16.47 3.64
N GLU A 26 -2.17 17.65 4.15
CA GLU A 26 -1.55 18.23 5.33
C GLU A 26 -2.44 18.06 6.56
N ALA A 27 -1.85 17.63 7.68
CA ALA A 27 -2.52 17.52 8.96
C ALA A 27 -1.52 17.74 10.10
N ASN A 28 -1.83 18.66 11.01
CA ASN A 28 -0.97 19.03 12.15
C ASN A 28 0.48 19.36 11.69
N ASP A 29 0.62 20.22 10.67
CA ASP A 29 1.90 20.64 10.07
C ASP A 29 2.75 19.48 9.49
N ILE A 30 2.14 18.32 9.26
CA ILE A 30 2.77 17.16 8.62
C ILE A 30 2.08 16.90 7.29
N GLN A 31 2.89 16.70 6.26
CA GLN A 31 2.44 16.38 4.92
C GLN A 31 2.53 14.88 4.66
N TYR A 32 1.50 14.34 4.01
CA TYR A 32 1.38 12.93 3.68
C TYR A 32 1.06 12.78 2.20
N ASN A 33 1.86 12.00 1.49
CA ASN A 33 1.46 11.54 0.16
C ASN A 33 0.51 10.37 0.35
N VAL A 34 -0.68 10.50 -0.23
CA VAL A 34 -1.74 9.49 -0.18
C VAL A 34 -2.02 9.03 -1.60
N VAL A 35 -1.78 7.75 -1.82
CA VAL A 35 -1.99 7.08 -3.11
C VAL A 35 -3.16 6.12 -2.96
N LYS A 36 -4.28 6.47 -3.58
CA LYS A 36 -5.48 5.65 -3.63
C LYS A 36 -5.46 4.77 -4.88
N ILE A 37 -5.69 3.48 -4.69
CA ILE A 37 -5.79 2.50 -5.79
C ILE A 37 -7.25 2.36 -6.20
N GLU A 38 -7.57 2.81 -7.42
CA GLU A 38 -8.91 2.73 -8.01
C GLU A 38 -9.19 1.34 -8.60
N ASN A 39 -8.15 0.65 -9.09
CA ASN A 39 -8.28 -0.65 -9.74
C ASN A 39 -7.31 -1.70 -9.16
N LEU A 40 -7.82 -2.60 -8.31
CA LEU A 40 -7.04 -3.66 -7.67
C LEU A 40 -6.39 -4.62 -8.69
N ASN A 41 -6.93 -4.77 -9.90
CA ASN A 41 -6.35 -5.64 -10.93
C ASN A 41 -4.98 -5.17 -11.43
N LYS A 42 -4.71 -3.87 -11.31
CA LYS A 42 -3.44 -3.28 -11.70
C LYS A 42 -2.41 -3.27 -10.57
N LEU A 43 -2.84 -3.51 -9.32
CA LEU A 43 -1.99 -3.57 -8.14
C LEU A 43 -1.40 -4.97 -7.93
N LYS A 44 -0.09 -5.07 -7.85
CA LYS A 44 0.64 -6.34 -7.75
C LYS A 44 1.73 -6.28 -6.69
N LEU A 45 2.14 -7.45 -6.22
CA LEU A 45 3.38 -7.62 -5.47
C LEU A 45 4.49 -8.17 -6.37
N PHE A 46 5.71 -7.73 -6.07
CA PHE A 46 6.94 -8.15 -6.74
C PHE A 46 8.00 -8.45 -5.69
N LEU A 47 8.69 -9.58 -5.82
CA LEU A 47 9.82 -9.94 -4.97
C LEU A 47 11.08 -10.22 -5.78
N LYS A 48 10.98 -11.15 -6.74
CA LYS A 48 12.09 -11.59 -7.59
C LYS A 48 11.75 -11.47 -9.07
N ASP A 49 12.76 -11.13 -9.87
CA ASP A 49 12.70 -11.31 -11.32
C ASP A 49 12.63 -12.80 -11.62
N LYS A 50 11.54 -13.23 -12.28
CA LYS A 50 11.27 -14.63 -12.60
C LYS A 50 12.30 -15.24 -13.56
N SER A 51 12.99 -14.42 -14.37
CA SER A 51 13.99 -14.90 -15.33
C SER A 51 15.36 -15.14 -14.69
N THR A 52 15.74 -14.30 -13.71
CA THR A 52 17.07 -14.36 -13.08
C THR A 52 17.06 -14.92 -11.66
N ASN A 53 15.87 -15.08 -11.07
CA ASN A 53 15.65 -15.43 -9.67
C ASN A 53 16.32 -14.47 -8.66
N ARG A 54 16.63 -13.23 -9.09
CA ARG A 54 17.22 -12.19 -8.25
C ARG A 54 16.14 -11.26 -7.69
N TYR A 55 16.32 -10.80 -6.46
CA TYR A 55 15.44 -9.80 -5.86
C TYR A 55 15.52 -8.48 -6.64
N TYR A 56 14.39 -7.79 -6.79
CA TYR A 56 14.37 -6.50 -7.48
C TYR A 56 15.17 -5.44 -6.73
N GLN A 57 14.98 -5.31 -5.42
CA GLN A 57 15.66 -4.35 -4.53
C GLN A 57 15.47 -2.86 -4.83
N LYS A 58 15.14 -2.47 -6.06
CA LYS A 58 14.95 -1.09 -6.50
C LYS A 58 13.72 -0.99 -7.40
N PHE A 59 13.04 0.15 -7.35
CA PHE A 59 11.95 0.43 -8.28
C PHE A 59 12.42 0.50 -9.73
N SER A 60 13.63 1.02 -9.98
CA SER A 60 14.27 1.02 -11.30
C SER A 60 14.44 -0.40 -11.87
N ASN A 61 15.00 -1.31 -11.08
CA ASN A 61 15.16 -2.71 -11.48
C ASN A 61 13.83 -3.39 -11.82
N LEU A 62 12.76 -3.05 -11.09
CA LEU A 62 11.41 -3.54 -11.42
C LEU A 62 10.92 -2.93 -12.73
N ARG A 63 10.98 -1.60 -12.86
CA ARG A 63 10.52 -0.84 -14.04
C ARG A 63 11.20 -1.32 -15.31
N ASP A 64 12.51 -1.52 -15.28
CA ASP A 64 13.31 -1.91 -16.45
C ASP A 64 13.05 -3.36 -16.90
N LYS A 65 12.36 -4.15 -16.06
CA LYS A 65 11.91 -5.53 -16.35
C LYS A 65 10.45 -5.61 -16.80
N LEU A 66 9.72 -4.50 -16.81
CA LEU A 66 8.38 -4.47 -17.36
C LEU A 66 8.42 -4.66 -18.88
N ALA A 67 7.38 -5.29 -19.43
CA ALA A 67 7.21 -5.35 -20.88
C ALA A 67 7.09 -3.94 -21.46
N ALA A 68 7.54 -3.71 -22.70
CA ALA A 68 7.62 -2.38 -23.31
C ALA A 68 6.31 -1.57 -23.30
N CYS A 69 5.15 -2.25 -23.30
CA CYS A 69 3.83 -1.62 -23.26
C CYS A 69 3.26 -1.42 -21.84
N LYS A 70 4.02 -1.76 -20.79
CA LYS A 70 3.63 -1.63 -19.39
C LYS A 70 4.42 -0.52 -18.72
N TYR A 71 3.73 0.23 -17.86
CA TYR A 71 4.29 1.39 -17.18
C TYR A 71 4.08 1.27 -15.67
N LEU A 72 5.13 1.59 -14.91
CA LEU A 72 5.05 1.73 -13.47
C LEU A 72 4.49 3.12 -13.16
N ASN A 73 3.32 3.26 -12.53
CA ASN A 73 2.83 4.58 -12.08
C ASN A 73 3.06 4.81 -10.59
N PHE A 74 2.96 3.75 -9.80
CA PHE A 74 3.13 3.78 -8.35
C PHE A 74 3.93 2.57 -7.89
N ALA A 75 4.86 2.78 -6.96
CA ALA A 75 5.45 1.70 -6.19
C ALA A 75 5.79 2.13 -4.76
N MET A 76 5.76 1.18 -3.84
CA MET A 76 6.16 1.36 -2.46
C MET A 76 6.79 0.07 -1.94
N ASN A 77 7.71 0.17 -0.98
CA ASN A 77 8.10 -1.03 -0.23
C ASN A 77 6.89 -1.58 0.53
N ALA A 78 6.74 -2.90 0.52
CA ALA A 78 5.59 -3.59 1.08
C ALA A 78 5.91 -4.12 2.49
N GLY A 79 5.57 -5.38 2.80
CA GLY A 79 5.86 -5.97 4.11
C GLY A 79 7.35 -6.07 4.43
N MET A 80 7.65 -6.23 5.72
CA MET A 80 9.02 -6.31 6.23
C MET A 80 9.77 -7.53 5.69
N TYR A 81 11.09 -7.41 5.65
CA TYR A 81 11.98 -8.43 5.11
C TYR A 81 13.25 -8.62 5.97
N HIS A 82 13.90 -9.77 5.82
CA HIS A 82 15.20 -10.10 6.43
C HIS A 82 16.36 -9.49 5.64
N ALA A 83 17.57 -9.46 6.20
CA ALA A 83 18.74 -8.88 5.53
C ALA A 83 19.06 -9.50 4.15
N ASP A 84 18.55 -10.70 3.86
CA ASP A 84 18.68 -11.41 2.60
C ASP A 84 17.52 -11.15 1.61
N PHE A 85 16.66 -10.16 1.88
CA PHE A 85 15.50 -9.76 1.07
C PHE A 85 14.29 -10.69 1.13
N GLN A 86 14.31 -11.75 1.95
CA GLN A 86 13.15 -12.61 2.16
C GLN A 86 12.07 -11.93 3.02
N PRO A 87 10.77 -12.07 2.69
CA PRO A 87 9.69 -11.60 3.55
C PRO A 87 9.78 -12.21 4.95
N VAL A 88 9.54 -11.41 6.00
CA VAL A 88 9.54 -11.92 7.40
C VAL A 88 8.34 -12.82 7.69
N GLY A 89 7.23 -12.61 6.99
CA GLY A 89 6.02 -13.39 7.17
C GLY A 89 5.29 -13.63 5.85
N LEU A 90 3.96 -13.81 5.91
CA LEU A 90 3.16 -14.22 4.76
C LEU A 90 3.50 -13.38 3.54
N TYR A 91 3.79 -14.06 2.43
CA TYR A 91 3.93 -13.44 1.13
C TYR A 91 3.24 -14.29 0.08
N VAL A 92 2.23 -13.72 -0.56
CA VAL A 92 1.46 -14.34 -1.65
C VAL A 92 1.67 -13.50 -2.91
N GLU A 93 2.08 -14.15 -3.99
CA GLU A 93 2.25 -13.52 -5.30
C GLU A 93 1.52 -14.35 -6.36
N ASN A 94 0.62 -13.72 -7.11
CA ASN A 94 -0.19 -14.39 -8.14
C ASN A 94 -0.92 -15.64 -7.63
N GLY A 95 -1.46 -15.57 -6.41
CA GLY A 95 -2.20 -16.66 -5.76
C GLY A 95 -1.32 -17.77 -5.16
N LYS A 96 0.01 -17.68 -5.30
CA LYS A 96 0.94 -18.65 -4.73
C LYS A 96 1.53 -18.12 -3.42
N VAL A 97 1.41 -18.91 -2.35
CA VAL A 97 2.11 -18.66 -1.09
C VAL A 97 3.59 -18.98 -1.28
N LEU A 98 4.46 -17.96 -1.14
CA LEU A 98 5.92 -18.12 -1.22
C LEU A 98 6.57 -18.14 0.17
N THR A 99 5.99 -17.42 1.12
CA THR A 99 6.37 -17.44 2.54
C THR A 99 5.11 -17.63 3.38
N GLN A 100 5.17 -18.49 4.40
CA GLN A 100 4.03 -18.80 5.26
C GLN A 100 3.70 -17.65 6.23
N LEU A 101 2.49 -17.67 6.78
CA LEU A 101 2.10 -16.77 7.86
C LEU A 101 3.03 -16.94 9.06
N ASN A 102 3.62 -15.85 9.52
CA ASN A 102 4.48 -15.85 10.70
C ASN A 102 3.65 -15.49 11.94
N GLU A 103 3.51 -16.44 12.84
CA GLU A 103 2.77 -16.32 14.10
C GLU A 103 3.70 -16.21 15.33
N GLU A 104 5.02 -16.13 15.10
CA GLU A 104 6.00 -16.08 16.16
C GLU A 104 5.88 -14.78 16.97
N LYS A 105 6.43 -14.83 18.18
CA LYS A 105 6.60 -13.66 19.04
C LYS A 105 8.07 -13.27 19.01
N GLY A 106 8.33 -11.97 19.02
CA GLY A 106 9.69 -11.46 18.94
C GLY A 106 9.78 -9.97 19.26
N PHE A 107 10.94 -9.40 18.98
CA PHE A 107 11.22 -7.99 19.20
C PHE A 107 11.21 -7.21 17.89
N GLY A 108 10.84 -5.94 17.97
CA GLY A 108 10.78 -5.04 16.82
C GLY A 108 9.38 -4.88 16.24
N ASN A 109 9.26 -3.98 15.26
CA ASN A 109 7.96 -3.52 14.77
C ASN A 109 7.09 -4.65 14.21
N PHE A 110 7.68 -5.62 13.50
CA PHE A 110 6.94 -6.76 12.94
C PHE A 110 6.15 -7.53 14.00
N PHE A 111 6.72 -7.71 15.18
CA PHE A 111 6.16 -8.52 16.26
C PHE A 111 5.30 -7.71 17.24
N MET A 112 5.20 -6.38 17.03
CA MET A 112 4.32 -5.52 17.82
C MET A 112 2.86 -5.86 17.53
N GLN A 113 2.12 -6.30 18.56
CA GLN A 113 0.77 -6.83 18.40
C GLN A 113 -0.33 -5.77 18.50
N PRO A 114 -1.46 -5.93 17.78
CA PRO A 114 -1.61 -6.89 16.68
C PRO A 114 -0.72 -6.49 15.49
N ASN A 115 -0.04 -7.46 14.89
CA ASN A 115 0.47 -7.35 13.53
C ASN A 115 -0.56 -7.93 12.55
N GLY A 116 -0.32 -7.88 11.25
CA GLY A 116 -1.35 -8.32 10.32
C GLY A 116 -0.96 -8.40 8.85
N VAL A 117 -1.97 -8.66 8.04
CA VAL A 117 -1.85 -8.94 6.62
C VAL A 117 -2.73 -7.95 5.86
N VAL A 118 -2.14 -7.29 4.85
CA VAL A 118 -2.92 -6.72 3.75
C VAL A 118 -2.97 -7.76 2.63
N ALA A 119 -4.17 -8.05 2.15
CA ALA A 119 -4.40 -9.03 1.09
C ALA A 119 -5.46 -8.52 0.11
N TRP A 120 -5.29 -8.84 -1.17
CA TRP A 120 -6.25 -8.48 -2.20
C TRP A 120 -6.31 -9.49 -3.35
N ASN A 121 -7.39 -9.42 -4.09
CA ASN A 121 -7.57 -10.04 -5.40
C ASN A 121 -8.26 -9.02 -6.33
N ASP A 122 -8.71 -9.49 -7.49
CA ASP A 122 -9.42 -8.73 -8.51
C ASP A 122 -10.68 -8.01 -8.02
N ARG A 123 -11.32 -8.55 -6.98
CA ARG A 123 -12.63 -8.12 -6.50
C ARG A 123 -12.59 -7.42 -5.16
N ARG A 124 -11.66 -7.78 -4.27
CA ARG A 124 -11.66 -7.29 -2.89
C ARG A 124 -10.27 -7.10 -2.31
N ALA A 125 -10.15 -6.10 -1.44
CA ALA A 125 -9.03 -5.93 -0.52
C ALA A 125 -9.47 -6.08 0.95
N VAL A 126 -8.58 -6.60 1.79
CA VAL A 126 -8.75 -6.73 3.24
C VAL A 126 -7.45 -6.37 3.96
N ILE A 127 -7.59 -5.82 5.17
CA ILE A 127 -6.53 -5.73 6.16
C ILE A 127 -7.07 -6.45 7.41
N LYS A 128 -6.32 -7.43 7.90
CA LYS A 128 -6.71 -8.25 9.05
C LYS A 128 -5.53 -8.45 10.00
N THR A 129 -5.83 -8.66 11.28
CA THR A 129 -4.80 -9.13 12.22
C THR A 129 -4.30 -10.51 11.80
N THR A 130 -3.08 -10.88 12.21
CA THR A 130 -2.53 -12.21 11.91
C THR A 130 -3.44 -13.34 12.40
N VAL A 131 -4.03 -13.17 13.60
CA VAL A 131 -4.97 -14.13 14.18
C VAL A 131 -6.24 -14.25 13.32
N ASP A 132 -6.85 -13.12 12.93
CA ASP A 132 -8.07 -13.15 12.12
C ASP A 132 -7.81 -13.69 10.71
N TYR A 133 -6.64 -13.39 10.13
CA TYR A 133 -6.28 -13.85 8.79
C TYR A 133 -6.02 -15.36 8.75
N LYS A 134 -5.45 -15.95 9.81
CA LYS A 134 -5.23 -17.40 9.93
C LYS A 134 -6.51 -18.21 9.76
N HIS A 135 -7.62 -17.69 10.27
CA HIS A 135 -8.93 -18.33 10.22
C HIS A 135 -9.77 -17.87 9.02
N ASP A 136 -9.23 -16.97 8.19
CA ASP A 136 -9.90 -16.48 6.99
C ASP A 136 -9.73 -17.46 5.82
N GLN A 137 -10.77 -17.57 4.99
CA GLN A 137 -10.76 -18.32 3.73
C GLN A 137 -10.49 -17.41 2.51
N PHE A 138 -10.08 -16.16 2.74
CA PHE A 138 -9.79 -15.19 1.69
C PHE A 138 -8.78 -15.72 0.69
N LYS A 139 -9.22 -15.85 -0.57
CA LYS A 139 -8.37 -16.27 -1.69
C LYS A 139 -7.61 -15.06 -2.22
N ALA A 140 -6.51 -14.76 -1.54
CA ALA A 140 -5.60 -13.70 -1.92
C ALA A 140 -4.89 -14.04 -3.24
N GLN A 141 -4.93 -13.12 -4.20
CA GLN A 141 -3.99 -13.13 -5.32
C GLN A 141 -2.65 -12.53 -4.89
N PHE A 142 -2.71 -11.54 -4.00
CA PHE A 142 -1.55 -10.90 -3.42
C PHE A 142 -1.79 -10.70 -1.92
N ALA A 143 -0.76 -10.95 -1.12
CA ALA A 143 -0.79 -10.67 0.31
C ALA A 143 0.62 -10.45 0.82
N THR A 144 0.75 -9.55 1.79
CA THR A 144 2.00 -9.34 2.51
C THR A 144 1.70 -9.10 3.99
N GLN A 145 2.44 -9.79 4.85
CA GLN A 145 2.38 -9.59 6.29
C GLN A 145 3.37 -8.50 6.72
N SER A 146 2.94 -7.68 7.66
CA SER A 146 3.75 -6.66 8.28
C SER A 146 3.22 -6.37 9.69
N GLY A 147 3.84 -5.44 10.39
CA GLY A 147 3.34 -5.02 11.70
C GLY A 147 4.04 -3.77 12.18
N PRO A 148 3.38 -2.97 13.03
CA PRO A 148 2.06 -3.23 13.65
C PRO A 148 0.85 -2.86 12.77
N ILE A 149 -0.32 -3.41 13.08
CA ILE A 149 -1.61 -2.82 12.67
C ILE A 149 -1.70 -1.43 13.30
N LEU A 150 -2.01 -0.42 12.48
CA LEU A 150 -2.10 0.98 12.89
C LEU A 150 -3.48 1.28 13.49
N VAL A 151 -4.52 0.88 12.77
CA VAL A 151 -5.92 1.02 13.16
C VAL A 151 -6.61 -0.32 12.93
N ASN A 152 -7.33 -0.81 13.91
CA ASN A 152 -8.14 -2.02 13.83
C ASN A 152 -9.57 -1.71 14.24
N GLN A 153 -10.54 -1.92 13.35
CA GLN A 153 -11.95 -1.65 13.62
C GLN A 153 -12.19 -0.24 14.21
N GLY A 154 -11.52 0.77 13.66
CA GLY A 154 -11.63 2.17 14.08
C GLY A 154 -10.87 2.51 15.37
N GLN A 155 -10.14 1.56 15.97
CA GLN A 155 -9.32 1.79 17.17
C GLN A 155 -7.84 1.87 16.81
N ILE A 156 -7.16 2.91 17.29
CA ILE A 156 -5.69 3.02 17.20
C ILE A 156 -5.07 1.93 18.08
N ASN A 157 -3.98 1.33 17.61
CA ASN A 157 -3.25 0.33 18.38
C ASN A 157 -2.82 0.86 19.75
N LYS A 158 -3.21 0.15 20.82
CA LYS A 158 -2.99 0.54 22.22
C LYS A 158 -1.51 0.61 22.62
N GLN A 159 -0.62 0.00 21.85
CA GLN A 159 0.83 0.08 22.11
C GLN A 159 1.43 1.42 21.70
N PHE A 160 0.70 2.25 20.94
CA PHE A 160 1.22 3.54 20.49
C PHE A 160 1.05 4.60 21.56
N LEU A 161 2.17 5.08 22.08
CA LEU A 161 2.19 6.20 23.03
C LEU A 161 1.91 7.50 22.26
N PRO A 162 0.90 8.31 22.66
CA PRO A 162 0.61 9.59 22.03
C PRO A 162 1.81 10.54 22.00
N ASN A 163 2.59 10.56 23.10
CA ASN A 163 3.76 11.42 23.28
C ASN A 163 5.09 10.69 22.99
N SER A 164 5.09 9.69 22.10
CA SER A 164 6.31 8.96 21.74
C SER A 164 7.32 9.87 21.02
N ASN A 165 8.58 9.82 21.44
CA ASN A 165 9.71 10.47 20.77
C ASN A 165 10.32 9.61 19.64
N SER A 166 9.77 8.42 19.36
CA SER A 166 10.23 7.56 18.26
C SER A 166 9.67 8.04 16.92
N LEU A 167 10.35 9.04 16.34
CA LEU A 167 9.94 9.67 15.09
C LEU A 167 10.68 9.07 13.89
N LYS A 168 9.95 8.64 12.86
CA LYS A 168 10.49 8.12 11.59
C LYS A 168 9.65 8.59 10.41
N ILE A 169 10.21 8.57 9.21
CA ILE A 169 9.38 8.58 7.98
C ILE A 169 8.66 7.25 7.93
N ARG A 170 7.33 7.26 7.89
CA ARG A 170 6.52 6.03 7.96
C ARG A 170 5.71 5.87 6.71
N ASN A 171 5.56 4.61 6.29
CA ASN A 171 4.60 4.21 5.30
C ASN A 171 3.62 3.16 5.83
N GLY A 172 2.47 3.08 5.19
CA GLY A 172 1.38 2.20 5.61
C GLY A 172 0.33 2.09 4.53
N VAL A 173 -0.60 1.16 4.74
CA VAL A 173 -1.73 0.95 3.86
C VAL A 173 -3.01 0.89 4.67
N GLY A 174 -4.04 1.58 4.20
CA GLY A 174 -5.40 1.53 4.73
C GLY A 174 -6.36 0.90 3.73
N VAL A 175 -7.49 0.38 4.22
CA VAL A 175 -8.58 -0.11 3.36
C VAL A 175 -9.90 0.59 3.71
N LYS A 176 -10.56 1.15 2.69
CA LYS A 176 -11.89 1.79 2.81
C LYS A 176 -12.64 1.64 1.50
N ASN A 177 -13.93 1.29 1.57
CA ASN A 177 -14.80 1.10 0.40
C ASN A 177 -14.19 0.20 -0.68
N ASN A 178 -13.50 -0.87 -0.26
CA ASN A 178 -12.81 -1.82 -1.13
C ASN A 178 -11.60 -1.26 -1.91
N GLN A 179 -11.09 -0.10 -1.49
CA GLN A 179 -9.93 0.55 -2.08
C GLN A 179 -8.77 0.55 -1.08
N LEU A 180 -7.56 0.44 -1.61
CA LEU A 180 -6.34 0.54 -0.81
C LEU A 180 -5.77 1.95 -0.89
N TYR A 181 -5.37 2.48 0.27
CA TYR A 181 -4.79 3.80 0.44
C TYR A 181 -3.38 3.63 0.97
N PHE A 182 -2.38 3.76 0.09
CA PHE A 182 -0.99 3.75 0.48
C PHE A 182 -0.56 5.15 0.90
N VAL A 183 0.06 5.26 2.07
CA VAL A 183 0.43 6.54 2.66
C VAL A 183 1.90 6.54 3.01
N ILE A 184 2.59 7.64 2.76
CA ILE A 184 3.94 7.91 3.28
C ILE A 184 4.01 9.34 3.83
N SER A 185 4.55 9.50 5.04
CA SER A 185 4.78 10.81 5.65
C SER A 185 5.99 11.51 5.02
N GLN A 186 5.97 12.83 4.90
CA GLN A 186 7.13 13.63 4.44
C GLN A 186 8.03 14.03 5.60
N GLN A 187 7.45 14.23 6.78
CA GLN A 187 8.15 14.50 8.03
C GLN A 187 8.18 13.24 8.91
N ARG A 188 9.10 13.24 9.88
CA ARG A 188 9.22 12.14 10.85
C ARG A 188 8.05 12.20 11.83
N VAL A 189 7.33 11.10 11.97
CA VAL A 189 6.14 10.98 12.82
C VAL A 189 6.26 9.79 13.78
N SER A 190 5.55 9.87 14.90
CA SER A 190 5.36 8.73 15.79
C SER A 190 4.37 7.72 15.18
N PHE A 191 4.31 6.51 15.73
CA PHE A 191 3.27 5.55 15.33
C PHE A 191 1.86 6.08 15.63
N TYR A 192 1.68 6.79 16.75
CA TYR A 192 0.39 7.35 17.13
C TYR A 192 -0.05 8.42 16.12
N GLN A 193 0.81 9.39 15.80
CA GLN A 193 0.50 10.43 14.81
C GLN A 193 0.15 9.81 13.44
N PHE A 194 0.89 8.78 13.03
CA PHE A 194 0.62 8.11 11.76
C PHE A 194 -0.71 7.35 11.76
N ALA A 195 -1.03 6.62 12.83
CA ALA A 195 -2.30 5.93 12.97
C ALA A 195 -3.49 6.91 13.09
N ASP A 196 -3.30 8.02 13.80
CA ASP A 196 -4.28 9.08 13.92
C ASP A 196 -4.58 9.74 12.57
N PHE A 197 -3.58 9.91 11.70
CA PHE A 197 -3.81 10.37 10.32
C PHE A 197 -4.76 9.44 9.54
N PHE A 198 -4.52 8.13 9.56
CA PHE A 198 -5.43 7.15 8.94
C PHE A 198 -6.85 7.24 9.52
N LYS A 199 -6.97 7.30 10.84
CA LYS A 199 -8.27 7.29 11.52
C LYS A 199 -9.02 8.61 11.35
N GLN A 200 -8.40 9.73 11.65
CA GLN A 200 -9.06 11.03 11.74
C GLN A 200 -9.14 11.76 10.41
N GLN A 201 -8.09 11.69 9.60
CA GLN A 201 -8.05 12.43 8.33
C GLN A 201 -8.62 11.59 7.19
N LEU A 202 -8.18 10.33 7.07
CA LEU A 202 -8.68 9.44 6.00
C LEU A 202 -9.97 8.71 6.35
N LYS A 203 -10.41 8.72 7.62
CA LYS A 203 -11.59 7.97 8.10
C LYS A 203 -11.50 6.49 7.74
N ILE A 204 -10.32 5.90 7.96
CA ILE A 204 -10.02 4.49 7.68
C ILE A 204 -10.02 3.70 8.99
N ASP A 205 -10.82 2.63 9.02
CA ASP A 205 -10.98 1.80 10.21
C ASP A 205 -9.98 0.64 10.30
N ASN A 206 -9.35 0.27 9.19
CA ASN A 206 -8.35 -0.79 9.16
C ASN A 206 -7.12 -0.32 8.38
N ALA A 207 -5.98 -0.22 9.06
CA ALA A 207 -4.73 0.23 8.49
C ALA A 207 -3.55 -0.56 9.06
N LEU A 208 -2.55 -0.83 8.22
CA LEU A 208 -1.38 -1.63 8.53
C LEU A 208 -0.11 -0.83 8.23
N TYR A 209 0.85 -0.85 9.16
CA TYR A 209 2.18 -0.32 8.92
C TYR A 209 2.97 -1.27 8.03
N LEU A 210 3.66 -0.71 7.03
CA LEU A 210 4.55 -1.45 6.14
C LEU A 210 6.00 -1.36 6.66
N ASP A 211 7.01 -1.54 5.82
CA ASP A 211 8.40 -1.43 6.28
C ASP A 211 8.89 0.02 6.37
N GLY A 212 8.63 0.66 7.51
CA GLY A 212 8.89 2.10 7.64
C GLY A 212 10.25 2.52 8.21
N SER A 213 11.27 1.64 8.31
CA SER A 213 12.65 2.14 8.49
C SER A 213 13.32 2.47 7.16
N ILE A 214 12.74 1.97 6.06
CA ILE A 214 13.21 2.12 4.69
C ILE A 214 12.11 2.65 3.75
N SER A 215 11.14 3.41 4.32
CA SER A 215 9.99 3.99 3.61
C SER A 215 10.42 4.66 2.29
N SER A 216 9.95 4.13 1.18
CA SER A 216 10.30 4.56 -0.18
C SER A 216 9.06 4.63 -1.05
N LEU A 217 8.96 5.66 -1.88
CA LEU A 217 7.86 5.88 -2.82
C LEU A 217 8.41 6.13 -4.23
N TYR A 218 7.81 5.45 -5.20
CA TYR A 218 7.82 5.81 -6.60
C TYR A 218 6.42 6.32 -6.98
N SER A 219 6.37 7.48 -7.64
CA SER A 219 5.12 8.02 -8.17
C SER A 219 5.40 8.82 -9.44
N ALA A 220 4.93 8.32 -10.58
CA ALA A 220 5.05 9.00 -11.86
C ALA A 220 4.35 10.37 -11.86
N GLN A 221 3.15 10.45 -11.24
CA GLN A 221 2.33 11.67 -11.19
C GLN A 221 3.05 12.88 -10.58
N ILE A 222 3.84 12.67 -9.52
CA ILE A 222 4.58 13.73 -8.83
C ILE A 222 6.09 13.68 -9.12
N LYS A 223 6.50 12.88 -10.11
CA LYS A 223 7.90 12.67 -10.52
C LYS A 223 8.84 12.31 -9.36
N ARG A 224 8.35 11.49 -8.42
CA ARG A 224 9.14 11.00 -7.27
C ARG A 224 9.67 9.60 -7.53
N ASN A 225 10.94 9.37 -7.23
CA ASN A 225 11.60 8.07 -7.29
C ASN A 225 12.65 7.99 -6.17
N ASP A 226 12.29 7.36 -5.06
CA ASP A 226 13.22 7.18 -3.93
C ASP A 226 14.17 5.99 -4.20
N GLU A 227 15.49 6.21 -4.05
CA GLU A 227 16.51 5.21 -4.41
C GLU A 227 17.45 4.82 -3.27
N THR A 228 17.26 5.37 -2.07
CA THR A 228 18.19 5.23 -0.93
C THR A 228 18.36 3.79 -0.46
N PHE A 229 17.29 3.00 -0.41
CA PHE A 229 17.29 1.68 0.24
C PHE A 229 17.21 0.53 -0.75
N ASN A 230 17.77 -0.62 -0.38
CA ASN A 230 17.52 -1.88 -1.07
C ASN A 230 16.27 -2.52 -0.44
N LEU A 231 15.25 -2.76 -1.25
CA LEU A 231 13.92 -3.15 -0.81
C LEU A 231 13.75 -4.68 -0.85
N GLY A 232 12.92 -5.23 0.04
CA GLY A 232 12.42 -6.59 -0.07
C GLY A 232 11.18 -6.65 -0.98
N PRO A 233 10.01 -7.09 -0.47
CA PRO A 233 8.73 -6.95 -1.15
C PRO A 233 8.44 -5.54 -1.66
N ILE A 234 8.00 -5.44 -2.92
CA ILE A 234 7.53 -4.19 -3.54
C ILE A 234 6.06 -4.37 -3.91
N VAL A 235 5.22 -3.41 -3.54
CA VAL A 235 3.87 -3.25 -4.07
C VAL A 235 3.91 -2.20 -5.17
N ALA A 236 3.27 -2.48 -6.30
CA ALA A 236 3.27 -1.57 -7.44
C ALA A 236 1.97 -1.64 -8.24
N GLU A 237 1.53 -0.49 -8.72
CA GLU A 237 0.50 -0.39 -9.75
C GLU A 237 1.17 -0.31 -11.12
N ILE A 238 0.74 -1.23 -11.99
CA ILE A 238 1.26 -1.36 -13.35
C ILE A 238 0.13 -1.06 -14.33
N ASP A 239 0.27 0.03 -15.06
CA ASP A 239 -0.59 0.28 -16.20
C ASP A 239 -0.15 -0.54 -17.40
N ALA A 240 -1.15 -1.09 -18.09
CA ALA A 240 -0.99 -1.95 -19.25
C ALA A 240 -2.05 -1.63 -20.32
N GLU A 241 -2.72 -0.48 -20.25
CA GLU A 241 -3.76 -0.07 -21.20
C GLU A 241 -3.28 -0.07 -22.65
N ASN A 242 -1.99 0.17 -22.87
CA ASN A 242 -1.37 0.17 -24.21
C ASN A 242 -0.83 -1.20 -24.66
N CYS A 243 -0.90 -2.22 -23.82
CA CYS A 243 -0.60 -3.60 -24.25
C CYS A 243 -1.82 -4.15 -25.00
N LYS A 244 -1.83 -4.05 -26.34
CA LYS A 244 -2.78 -4.80 -27.16
C LYS A 244 -2.70 -6.29 -26.78
N LYS A 245 -3.87 -6.91 -26.56
CA LYS A 245 -3.98 -8.36 -26.34
C LYS A 245 -3.56 -9.13 -27.58
#